data_AF-A0A2V7KW40-F1
#
_entry.id   AF-A0A2V7KW40-F1
#
_cell.length_a   1.000
_cell.length_b   1.000
_cell.length_c   1.000
_cell.angle_alpha   90.00
_cell.angle_beta   90.00
_cell.angle_gamma   90.00
#
_symmetry.space_group_name_H-M   'P 1'
#
loop_
_entity.id
_entity.type
_entity.pdbx_description
1 polymer ?
#
loop_
_entity_poly.entity_id
_entity_poly.type
_entity_poly.pdbx_seq_one_letter_code
_entity_poly.pdbx_strand_id
1 'polypeptide(L)'
;MLNRSKLAAVGLLAAVFLAGGLAGWGGHEAAERDDRGPGGHRGPDALVAYLTRELKLSAAQRDSVRAIIARHRPETDSLWARVRPRFDSIKARMRAEIDAQLTPEQRTRHQQLIDRAEHHRREREDSTKAKTEGGRS
;
A
#
# COMPACT_ATOMS: atom_id res chain seq x y z
N MET A 1 12.00 -31.00 -0.34
CA MET A 1 10.89 -31.97 -0.51
C MET A 1 9.58 -31.19 -0.39
N LEU A 2 8.92 -30.86 -1.51
CA LEU A 2 7.61 -30.19 -1.46
C LEU A 2 6.54 -31.20 -1.02
N ASN A 3 5.98 -31.00 0.17
CA ASN A 3 4.91 -31.86 0.68
C ASN A 3 3.71 -31.81 -0.29
N ARG A 4 3.21 -32.99 -0.68
CA ARG A 4 2.05 -33.17 -1.58
C ARG A 4 0.85 -32.28 -1.18
N SER A 5 0.70 -31.99 0.11
CA SER A 5 -0.35 -31.11 0.66
C SER A 5 -0.20 -29.63 0.27
N LYS A 6 1.03 -29.11 0.14
CA LYS A 6 1.28 -27.73 -0.32
C LYS A 6 1.03 -27.61 -1.83
N LEU A 7 1.42 -28.63 -2.60
CA LEU A 7 1.14 -28.71 -4.03
C LEU A 7 -0.37 -28.81 -4.31
N ALA A 8 -1.11 -29.58 -3.51
CA ALA A 8 -2.57 -29.67 -3.61
C ALA A 8 -3.27 -28.33 -3.28
N ALA A 9 -2.83 -27.62 -2.24
CA ALA A 9 -3.40 -26.32 -1.87
C ALA A 9 -3.15 -25.23 -2.92
N VAL A 10 -1.95 -25.19 -3.51
CA VAL A 10 -1.62 -24.26 -4.60
C VAL A 10 -2.39 -24.60 -5.87
N GLY A 11 -2.54 -25.89 -6.19
CA GLY A 11 -3.35 -26.34 -7.33
C GLY A 11 -4.83 -25.98 -7.18
N LEU A 12 -5.40 -26.13 -5.98
CA LEU A 12 -6.79 -25.75 -5.70
C LEU A 12 -7.00 -24.23 -5.83
N LEU A 13 -6.07 -23.43 -5.32
CA LEU A 13 -6.12 -21.97 -5.41
C LEU A 13 -6.04 -21.48 -6.87
N ALA A 14 -5.15 -22.08 -7.68
CA ALA A 14 -5.04 -21.76 -9.10
C ALA A 14 -6.32 -22.15 -9.87
N ALA A 15 -6.92 -23.31 -9.55
CA ALA A 15 -8.16 -23.76 -10.16
C ALA A 15 -9.36 -22.85 -9.84
N VAL A 16 -9.48 -22.37 -8.61
CA VAL A 16 -10.52 -21.39 -8.21
C VAL A 16 -10.33 -20.04 -8.91
N PHE A 17 -9.08 -19.60 -9.08
CA PHE A 17 -8.75 -18.36 -9.78
C PHE A 17 -9.10 -18.42 -11.27
N LEU A 18 -8.79 -19.54 -11.94
CA LEU A 18 -9.14 -19.76 -13.34
C LEU A 18 -10.65 -19.93 -13.55
N ALA A 19 -11.35 -20.59 -12.61
CA ALA A 19 -12.80 -20.71 -12.64
C ALA A 19 -13.52 -19.36 -12.37
N GLY A 20 -12.90 -18.46 -11.59
CA GLY A 20 -13.42 -17.11 -11.33
C GLY A 20 -13.15 -16.09 -12.44
N GLY A 21 -12.20 -16.36 -13.35
CA GLY A 21 -11.75 -15.42 -14.38
C GLY A 21 -12.72 -15.19 -15.55
N LEU A 22 -13.75 -16.03 -15.72
CA LEU A 22 -14.69 -15.94 -16.85
C LEU A 22 -16.01 -15.21 -16.52
N ALA A 23 -16.19 -14.71 -15.30
CA ALA A 23 -17.41 -14.01 -14.85
C ALA A 23 -17.24 -12.48 -14.71
N GLY A 24 -16.29 -11.89 -15.43
CA GLY A 24 -15.94 -10.47 -15.34
C GLY A 24 -16.53 -9.62 -16.47
N TRP A 25 -17.86 -9.49 -16.56
CA TRP A 25 -18.46 -8.37 -17.28
C TRP A 25 -19.81 -7.98 -16.66
N GLY A 26 -19.84 -6.84 -15.99
CA GLY A 26 -21.07 -6.18 -15.54
C GLY A 26 -21.01 -5.71 -14.09
N GLY A 27 -20.99 -4.39 -13.90
CA GLY A 27 -21.32 -3.79 -12.60
C GLY A 27 -20.40 -2.65 -12.21
N HIS A 28 -20.60 -1.51 -12.87
CA HIS A 28 -20.08 -0.21 -12.47
C HIS A 28 -20.68 0.23 -11.11
N GLU A 29 -19.93 1.12 -10.46
CA GLU A 29 -20.38 2.14 -9.51
C GLU A 29 -20.29 1.86 -7.99
N ALA A 30 -19.72 2.85 -7.31
CA ALA A 30 -19.49 3.01 -5.88
C ALA A 30 -18.28 2.27 -5.26
N ALA A 31 -17.09 2.87 -5.44
CA ALA A 31 -16.23 3.11 -4.28
C ALA A 31 -15.27 4.26 -4.58
N GLU A 32 -15.45 5.31 -3.82
CA GLU A 32 -14.75 6.57 -3.85
C GLU A 32 -13.23 6.43 -3.77
N ARG A 33 -12.57 7.28 -4.58
CA ARG A 33 -11.28 7.94 -4.34
C ARG A 33 -10.33 7.21 -3.39
N ASP A 34 -9.57 6.28 -3.95
CA ASP A 34 -8.35 5.81 -3.30
C ASP A 34 -7.15 6.39 -4.05
N ASP A 35 -6.77 7.60 -3.64
CA ASP A 35 -5.58 8.32 -4.10
C ASP A 35 -4.37 7.38 -4.01
N ARG A 36 -3.85 6.97 -5.17
CA ARG A 36 -2.66 6.13 -5.32
C ARG A 36 -1.43 7.04 -5.39
N GLY A 37 -0.86 7.34 -4.22
CA GLY A 37 0.49 7.89 -4.10
C GLY A 37 1.50 6.78 -3.74
N PRO A 38 2.66 6.67 -4.42
CA PRO A 38 3.67 5.68 -4.10
C PRO A 38 4.49 6.16 -2.87
N GLY A 39 4.21 5.60 -1.70
CA GLY A 39 5.11 5.76 -0.53
C GLY A 39 4.45 5.98 0.83
N GLY A 40 3.13 6.17 0.90
CA GLY A 40 2.43 6.08 2.18
C GLY A 40 2.23 4.62 2.52
N HIS A 41 2.79 4.14 3.63
CA HIS A 41 2.41 2.85 4.18
C HIS A 41 0.93 2.95 4.59
N ARG A 42 0.03 2.75 3.63
CA ARG A 42 -1.34 2.33 3.90
C ARG A 42 -1.17 1.13 4.84
N GLY A 43 -1.62 1.30 6.08
CA GLY A 43 -1.47 0.29 7.12
C GLY A 43 -1.96 -1.08 6.63
N PRO A 44 -1.66 -2.17 7.35
CA PRO A 44 -2.03 -3.51 6.90
C PRO A 44 -3.56 -3.58 6.72
N ASP A 45 -4.29 -2.80 7.51
CA ASP A 45 -5.74 -2.65 7.45
C ASP A 45 -6.26 -2.01 6.16
N ALA A 46 -5.50 -1.14 5.51
CA ALA A 46 -5.92 -0.56 4.24
C ALA A 46 -5.80 -1.59 3.10
N LEU A 47 -4.76 -2.44 3.12
CA LEU A 47 -4.65 -3.56 2.19
C LEU A 47 -5.74 -4.61 2.46
N VAL A 48 -6.00 -4.94 3.74
CA VAL A 48 -7.09 -5.83 4.12
C VAL A 48 -8.45 -5.26 3.70
N ALA A 49 -8.70 -3.97 3.89
CA ALA A 49 -9.95 -3.31 3.49
C ALA A 49 -10.14 -3.30 1.98
N TYR A 50 -9.07 -3.00 1.23
CA TYR A 50 -9.06 -3.11 -0.23
C TYR A 50 -9.42 -4.53 -0.68
N LEU A 51 -8.70 -5.55 -0.20
CA LEU A 51 -8.96 -6.95 -0.55
C LEU A 51 -10.36 -7.40 -0.11
N THR A 52 -10.84 -6.93 1.04
CA THR A 52 -12.20 -7.22 1.53
C THR A 52 -13.25 -6.71 0.55
N ARG A 53 -13.09 -5.48 0.06
CA ARG A 53 -14.03 -4.86 -0.89
C ARG A 53 -13.98 -5.54 -2.25
N GLU A 54 -12.80 -5.70 -2.82
CA GLU A 54 -12.65 -6.23 -4.18
C GLU A 54 -12.99 -7.73 -4.28
N LEU A 55 -12.69 -8.51 -3.22
CA LEU A 55 -12.90 -9.97 -3.22
C LEU A 55 -14.12 -10.39 -2.40
N LYS A 56 -14.87 -9.44 -1.82
CA LYS A 56 -16.03 -9.68 -0.95
C LYS A 56 -15.73 -10.70 0.16
N LEU A 57 -14.62 -10.50 0.87
CA LEU A 57 -14.16 -11.45 1.89
C LEU A 57 -15.17 -11.57 3.04
N SER A 58 -15.42 -12.79 3.49
CA SER A 58 -16.15 -13.03 4.74
C SER A 58 -15.33 -12.58 5.95
N ALA A 59 -15.96 -12.45 7.12
CA ALA A 59 -15.29 -12.04 8.34
C ALA A 59 -14.08 -12.95 8.68
N ALA A 60 -14.27 -14.28 8.61
CA ALA A 60 -13.21 -15.25 8.86
C ALA A 60 -12.06 -15.17 7.85
N GLN A 61 -12.37 -14.90 6.57
CA GLN A 61 -11.35 -14.71 5.54
C GLN A 61 -10.56 -13.41 5.76
N ARG A 62 -11.24 -12.32 6.11
CA ARG A 62 -10.62 -11.04 6.44
C ARG A 62 -9.64 -11.18 7.61
N ASP A 63 -10.04 -11.90 8.67
CA ASP A 63 -9.18 -12.12 9.84
C ASP A 63 -7.96 -12.97 9.50
N SER A 64 -8.15 -13.99 8.65
CA SER A 64 -7.05 -14.82 8.14
C SER A 64 -6.05 -14.00 7.30
N VAL A 65 -6.55 -13.15 6.40
CA VAL A 65 -5.72 -12.28 5.55
C VAL A 65 -4.96 -11.26 6.41
N ARG A 66 -5.62 -10.65 7.40
CA ARG A 66 -4.96 -9.76 8.36
C ARG A 66 -3.82 -10.47 9.10
N ALA A 67 -4.04 -11.70 9.57
CA ALA A 67 -3.02 -12.47 10.26
C ALA A 67 -1.81 -12.80 9.36
N ILE A 68 -2.05 -13.11 8.09
CA ILE A 68 -0.98 -13.36 7.10
C ILE A 68 -0.13 -12.10 6.90
N ILE A 69 -0.77 -10.94 6.65
CA ILE A 69 -0.05 -9.68 6.44
C ILE A 69 0.75 -9.30 7.70
N ALA A 70 0.14 -9.42 8.89
CA ALA A 70 0.81 -9.12 10.15
C ALA A 70 2.06 -10.00 10.38
N ARG A 71 2.01 -11.27 9.98
CA ARG A 71 3.14 -12.21 10.10
C ARG A 71 4.36 -11.79 9.27
N HIS A 72 4.13 -11.23 8.08
CA HIS A 72 5.21 -10.86 7.16
C HIS A 72 5.69 -9.42 7.30
N ARG A 73 4.98 -8.59 8.07
CA ARG A 73 5.35 -7.18 8.28
C ARG A 73 6.78 -6.95 8.76
N PRO A 74 7.30 -7.65 9.77
CA PRO A 74 8.65 -7.40 10.25
C PRO A 74 9.71 -7.61 9.16
N GLU A 75 9.50 -8.57 8.27
CA GLU A 75 10.39 -8.86 7.15
C GLU A 75 10.36 -7.74 6.11
N THR A 76 9.16 -7.28 5.74
CA THR A 76 9.00 -6.18 4.79
C THR A 76 9.54 -4.86 5.35
N ASP A 77 9.31 -4.57 6.62
CA ASP A 77 9.77 -3.35 7.29
C ASP A 77 11.30 -3.35 7.39
N SER A 78 11.89 -4.49 7.71
CA SER A 78 13.35 -4.67 7.72
C SER A 78 13.98 -4.46 6.34
N LEU A 79 13.36 -5.01 5.28
CA LEU A 79 13.81 -4.78 3.92
C LEU A 79 13.69 -3.30 3.54
N TRP A 80 12.56 -2.68 3.86
CA TRP A 80 12.32 -1.27 3.56
C TRP A 80 13.32 -0.37 4.29
N ALA A 81 13.64 -0.64 5.56
CA ALA A 81 14.66 0.11 6.30
C ALA A 81 16.03 0.10 5.62
N ARG A 82 16.40 -1.01 4.94
CA ARG A 82 17.65 -1.10 4.17
C ARG A 82 17.60 -0.36 2.83
N VAL A 83 16.45 -0.37 2.16
CA VAL A 83 16.31 0.20 0.81
C VAL A 83 15.95 1.69 0.82
N ARG A 84 15.21 2.14 1.83
CA ARG A 84 14.72 3.52 1.97
C ARG A 84 15.83 4.58 1.80
N PRO A 85 17.02 4.48 2.42
CA PRO A 85 18.07 5.49 2.24
C PRO A 85 18.52 5.63 0.78
N ARG A 86 18.60 4.50 0.05
CA ARG A 86 18.96 4.51 -1.37
C ARG A 86 17.87 5.17 -2.20
N PHE A 87 16.61 4.83 -1.93
CA PHE A 87 15.47 5.46 -2.59
C PHE A 87 15.41 6.97 -2.33
N ASP A 88 15.64 7.39 -1.08
CA ASP A 88 15.69 8.81 -0.70
C ASP A 88 16.83 9.55 -1.42
N SER A 89 18.00 8.91 -1.58
CA SER A 89 19.11 9.49 -2.35
C SER A 89 18.78 9.69 -3.84
N ILE A 90 18.05 8.75 -4.45
CA ILE A 90 17.61 8.84 -5.85
C ILE A 90 16.62 10.00 -6.02
N LYS A 91 15.63 10.10 -5.10
CA LYS A 91 14.68 11.22 -5.10
C LYS A 91 15.39 12.57 -4.95
N ALA A 92 16.38 12.66 -4.06
CA ALA A 92 17.14 13.91 -3.85
C ALA A 92 17.92 14.32 -5.11
N ARG A 93 18.54 13.36 -5.80
CA ARG A 93 19.24 13.62 -7.06
C ARG A 93 18.27 14.08 -8.16
N MET A 94 17.18 13.34 -8.35
CA MET A 94 16.14 13.69 -9.32
C MET A 94 15.58 15.10 -9.07
N ARG A 95 15.36 15.45 -7.80
CA ARG A 95 14.96 16.80 -7.38
C ARG A 95 15.95 17.87 -7.83
N ALA A 96 17.24 17.66 -7.56
CA ALA A 96 18.29 18.60 -7.96
C ALA A 96 18.38 18.75 -9.49
N GLU A 97 18.25 17.65 -10.23
CA GLU A 97 18.23 17.65 -11.71
C GLU A 97 17.02 18.42 -12.26
N ILE A 98 15.84 18.25 -11.67
CA ILE A 98 14.64 19.02 -12.01
C ILE A 98 14.87 20.50 -11.71
N ASP A 99 15.34 20.84 -10.51
CA ASP A 99 15.57 22.23 -10.10
C ASP A 99 16.55 22.95 -11.04
N ALA A 100 17.55 22.24 -11.56
CA ALA A 100 18.49 22.79 -12.54
C ALA A 100 17.81 23.27 -13.84
N GLN A 101 16.65 22.70 -14.21
CA GLN A 101 15.88 23.09 -15.40
C GLN A 101 14.90 24.25 -15.17
N LEU A 102 14.72 24.68 -13.93
CA LEU A 102 13.70 25.65 -13.54
C LEU A 102 14.27 27.06 -13.36
N THR A 103 13.45 28.08 -13.64
CA THR A 103 13.75 29.46 -13.26
C THR A 103 13.74 29.62 -11.73
N PRO A 104 14.36 30.68 -11.16
CA PRO A 104 14.34 30.91 -9.72
C PRO A 104 12.93 30.94 -9.11
N GLU A 105 11.96 31.55 -9.79
CA GLU A 105 10.56 31.61 -9.35
C GLU A 105 9.91 30.22 -9.38
N GLN A 106 10.17 29.44 -10.43
CA GLN A 106 9.67 28.08 -10.56
C GLN A 106 10.26 27.14 -9.52
N ARG A 107 11.54 27.29 -9.14
CA ARG A 107 12.16 26.52 -8.03
C ARG A 107 11.46 26.78 -6.71
N THR A 108 11.15 28.03 -6.42
CA THR A 108 10.40 28.41 -5.21
C THR A 108 9.02 27.74 -5.19
N ARG A 109 8.31 27.76 -6.33
CA ARG A 109 7.02 27.08 -6.46
C ARG A 109 7.14 25.56 -6.35
N HIS A 110 8.17 24.98 -6.95
CA HIS A 110 8.45 23.55 -6.88
C HIS A 110 8.62 23.14 -5.42
N GLN A 111 9.49 23.82 -4.65
CA GLN A 111 9.72 23.55 -3.24
C GLN A 111 8.42 23.54 -2.41
N GLN A 112 7.55 24.54 -2.62
CA GLN A 112 6.24 24.61 -1.94
C GLN A 112 5.35 23.39 -2.24
N LEU A 113 5.42 22.83 -3.44
CA LEU A 113 4.63 21.65 -3.81
C LEU A 113 5.11 20.40 -3.05
N ILE A 114 6.42 20.24 -2.83
CA ILE A 114 6.94 19.14 -2.00
C ILE A 114 6.56 19.33 -0.56
N ASP A 115 6.77 20.53 -0.02
CA ASP A 115 6.51 20.79 1.38
C ASP A 115 5.04 20.50 1.71
N ARG A 116 4.13 20.89 0.79
CA ARG A 116 2.70 20.53 0.89
C ARG A 116 2.47 19.02 0.82
N ALA A 117 3.10 18.32 -0.11
CA ALA A 117 2.95 16.87 -0.24
C ALA A 117 3.48 16.11 1.00
N GLU A 118 4.61 16.56 1.56
CA GLU A 118 5.20 16.01 2.78
C GLU A 118 4.35 16.33 4.01
N HIS A 119 3.79 17.54 4.09
CA HIS A 119 2.85 17.93 5.16
C HIS A 119 1.63 17.01 5.18
N HIS A 120 0.98 16.83 4.02
CA HIS A 120 -0.16 15.94 3.91
C HIS A 120 0.18 14.48 4.23
N ARG A 121 1.42 14.04 3.95
CA ARG A 121 1.86 12.70 4.36
C ARG A 121 1.93 12.58 5.89
N ARG A 122 2.55 13.56 6.55
CA ARG A 122 2.70 13.58 8.02
C ARG A 122 1.35 13.66 8.73
N GLU A 123 0.45 14.54 8.27
CA GLU A 123 -0.91 14.64 8.83
C GLU A 123 -1.67 13.31 8.75
N ARG A 124 -1.53 12.58 7.64
CA ARG A 124 -2.13 11.24 7.49
C ARG A 124 -1.50 10.23 8.45
N GLU A 125 -0.19 10.24 8.60
CA GLU A 125 0.52 9.37 9.55
C GLU A 125 0.06 9.63 11.00
N ASP A 126 -0.02 10.89 11.42
CA ASP A 126 -0.46 11.26 12.78
C ASP A 126 -1.93 10.93 13.02
N SER A 127 -2.80 11.18 12.03
CA SER A 127 -4.22 10.80 12.10
C SER A 127 -4.41 9.28 12.23
N THR A 128 -3.56 8.48 11.57
CA THR A 128 -3.61 7.01 11.70
C THR A 128 -3.12 6.51 13.06
N LYS A 129 -2.12 7.17 13.66
CA LYS A 129 -1.66 6.85 15.02
C LYS A 129 -2.74 7.16 16.07
N ALA A 130 -3.34 8.36 16.01
CA ALA A 130 -4.38 8.77 16.94
C ALA A 130 -5.60 7.84 16.94
N LYS A 131 -6.03 7.35 15.76
CA LYS A 131 -7.12 6.36 15.65
C LYS A 131 -6.75 4.98 16.22
N THR A 132 -5.48 4.60 16.16
CA THR A 132 -5.01 3.30 16.65
C THR A 132 -4.91 3.28 18.18
N GLU A 133 -4.61 4.43 18.80
CA GLU A 133 -4.50 4.58 20.26
C GLU A 133 -5.87 4.83 20.94
N GLY A 134 -6.77 5.57 20.28
CA GLY A 134 -8.11 5.88 20.83
C GLY A 134 -9.13 4.73 20.80
N GLY A 135 -8.85 3.63 20.09
CA GLY A 135 -9.75 2.47 19.97
C GLY A 135 -9.51 1.35 21.00
N ARG A 136 -8.68 1.59 22.02
CA ARG A 136 -8.31 0.60 23.06
C ARG A 136 -8.95 0.86 24.43
N SER A 137 -9.91 1.77 24.54
CA SER A 137 -10.61 2.10 25.80
C SER A 137 -12.01 1.50 25.86
#